data_AF-A0A377UVT5-F1
#
_entry.id   AF-A0A377UVT5-F1
#
_cell.length_a   1.000
_cell.length_b   1.000
_cell.length_c   1.000
_cell.angle_alpha   90.00
_cell.angle_beta   90.00
_cell.angle_gamma   90.00
#
_symmetry.space_group_name_H-M   'P 1'
#
loop_
_entity.id
_entity.type
_entity.pdbx_description
1 polymer ?
#
loop_
_entity_poly.entity_id
_entity_poly.type
_entity_poly.pdbx_seq_one_letter_code
_entity_poly.pdbx_strand_id
1 'polypeptide(L)'
;MAALELTDASSSLLNQQTGSWSSVVMNEMGLNELLPLFPPLLAPDAPAGTLSDAVAALTGLPAATPVAAGALDVCSAALGCGAVNEGDIYTILGTTCCTGIVCRGPQTVNEATRFVTHTEAGQVSLPVSDAGRYAKH
;
A
#
# COMPACT_ATOMS: atom_id res chain seq x y z
N MET A 1 14.14 -7.00 12.41
CA MET A 1 14.41 -5.69 11.76
C MET A 1 13.07 -5.18 11.28
N ALA A 2 12.69 -3.94 11.61
CA ALA A 2 11.43 -3.38 11.13
C ALA A 2 11.57 -3.10 9.62
N ALA A 3 10.49 -3.34 8.87
CA ALA A 3 10.39 -3.02 7.45
C ALA A 3 9.11 -2.20 7.24
N LEU A 4 9.12 -1.32 6.25
CA LEU A 4 7.92 -0.65 5.78
C LEU A 4 7.65 -1.05 4.33
N GLU A 5 6.39 -1.24 4.02
CA GLU A 5 5.95 -1.69 2.70
C GLU A 5 5.48 -0.50 1.85
N LEU A 6 5.75 -0.55 0.54
CA LEU A 6 5.51 0.53 -0.42
C LEU A 6 4.06 1.00 -0.51
N THR A 7 3.08 0.10 -0.53
CA THR A 7 1.67 0.50 -0.68
C THR A 7 1.17 1.27 0.54
N ASP A 8 1.60 0.90 1.75
CA ASP A 8 1.31 1.66 2.97
C ASP A 8 2.07 3.01 2.99
N ALA A 9 3.37 3.00 2.66
CA ALA A 9 4.17 4.22 2.56
C ALA A 9 3.62 5.23 1.55
N SER A 10 2.96 4.75 0.48
CA SER A 10 2.32 5.56 -0.55
C SER A 10 1.22 6.48 -0.04
N SER A 11 0.65 6.17 1.13
CA SER A 11 -0.39 6.98 1.78
C SER A 11 0.15 8.19 2.55
N SER A 12 1.48 8.29 2.73
CA SER A 12 2.09 9.29 3.60
C SER A 12 3.29 10.01 2.97
N LEU A 13 4.50 9.44 3.07
CA LEU A 13 5.78 10.14 2.81
C LEU A 13 6.46 9.69 1.50
N LEU A 14 5.89 8.74 0.76
CA LEU A 14 6.47 8.22 -0.46
C LEU A 14 6.19 9.13 -1.66
N ASN A 15 7.21 9.38 -2.48
CA ASN A 15 7.03 9.86 -3.85
C ASN A 15 6.65 8.67 -4.73
N GLN A 16 5.37 8.58 -5.06
CA GLN A 16 4.78 7.48 -5.83
C GLN A 16 5.29 7.37 -7.28
N GLN A 17 5.85 8.43 -7.86
CA GLN A 17 6.48 8.36 -9.19
C GLN A 17 7.83 7.64 -9.14
N THR A 18 8.57 7.84 -8.05
CA THR A 18 9.94 7.32 -7.89
C THR A 18 10.00 6.04 -7.05
N GLY A 19 8.95 5.72 -6.30
CA GLY A 19 8.94 4.63 -5.32
C GLY A 19 9.90 4.86 -4.14
N SER A 20 10.34 6.10 -3.92
CA SER A 20 11.29 6.48 -2.88
C SER A 20 10.70 7.53 -1.94
N TRP A 21 11.33 7.76 -0.79
CA TRP A 21 10.93 8.84 0.12
C TRP A 21 10.89 10.19 -0.58
N SER A 22 9.80 10.94 -0.38
CA SER A 22 9.63 12.27 -0.96
C SER A 22 10.48 13.29 -0.20
N SER A 23 11.59 13.73 -0.81
CA SER A 23 12.47 14.75 -0.22
C SER A 23 11.74 16.07 0.08
N VAL A 24 10.76 16.43 -0.76
CA VAL A 24 9.92 17.62 -0.56
C VAL A 24 9.10 17.47 0.71
N VAL A 25 8.36 16.37 0.86
CA VAL A 25 7.49 16.14 2.02
C VAL A 25 8.33 15.98 3.29
N MET A 26 9.43 15.23 3.22
CA MET A 26 10.36 15.05 4.34
C MET A 26 10.95 16.39 4.81
N ASN A 27 11.26 17.31 3.89
CA ASN A 27 11.75 18.64 4.23
C ASN A 27 10.67 19.51 4.88
N GLU A 28 9.47 19.58 4.29
CA GLU A 28 8.35 20.37 4.82
C GLU A 28 7.92 19.91 6.22
N MET A 29 8.04 18.61 6.50
CA MET A 29 7.75 18.05 7.83
C MET A 29 8.93 18.14 8.80
N GLY A 30 10.11 18.60 8.37
CA GLY A 30 11.31 18.67 9.20
C GLY A 30 11.91 17.30 9.57
N LEU A 31 11.69 16.28 8.73
CA LEU A 31 12.06 14.88 9.00
C LEU A 31 13.36 14.45 8.30
N ASN A 32 14.00 15.32 7.51
CA ASN A 32 15.19 14.96 6.73
C ASN A 32 16.33 14.34 7.56
N GLU A 33 16.58 14.85 8.77
CA GLU A 33 17.61 14.30 9.66
C GLU A 33 17.24 12.92 10.24
N LEU A 34 15.96 12.57 10.25
CA LEU A 34 15.45 11.30 10.76
C LEU A 34 15.41 10.21 9.69
N LEU A 35 15.64 10.53 8.41
CA LEU A 35 15.66 9.55 7.31
C LEU A 35 16.50 8.29 7.61
N PRO A 36 17.69 8.36 8.23
CA PRO A 36 18.47 7.16 8.56
C PRO A 36 17.81 6.23 9.59
N LEU A 37 16.80 6.71 10.32
CA LEU A 37 16.02 5.94 11.30
C LEU A 37 14.81 5.25 10.66
N PHE A 38 14.44 5.63 9.43
CA PHE A 38 13.34 4.98 8.75
C PHE A 38 13.73 3.53 8.38
N PRO A 39 12.80 2.57 8.54
CA PRO A 39 13.02 1.22 8.05
C PRO A 39 13.20 1.22 6.53
N PRO A 40 13.87 0.20 5.96
CA PRO A 40 13.92 0.04 4.52
C PRO A 40 12.52 -0.13 3.93
N LEU A 41 12.33 0.43 2.75
CA LEU A 41 11.14 0.22 1.92
C LEU A 41 11.24 -1.14 1.22
N LEU A 42 10.22 -1.95 1.36
CA LEU A 42 10.09 -3.25 0.72
C LEU A 42 8.92 -3.26 -0.26
N ALA A 43 9.08 -3.97 -1.37
CA ALA A 43 7.96 -4.32 -2.23
C ALA A 43 6.99 -5.26 -1.50
N PRO A 44 5.70 -5.29 -1.88
CA PRO A 44 4.69 -6.10 -1.19
C PRO A 44 5.05 -7.58 -1.01
N ASP A 45 5.62 -8.17 -2.06
CA ASP A 45 6.01 -9.57 -2.16
C ASP A 45 7.44 -9.83 -1.64
N ALA A 46 8.19 -8.79 -1.28
CA ALA A 46 9.55 -8.95 -0.81
C ALA A 46 9.60 -9.63 0.57
N PRO A 47 10.60 -10.49 0.82
CA PRO A 47 10.75 -11.16 2.10
C PRO A 47 11.17 -10.16 3.19
N ALA A 48 10.34 -10.04 4.22
CA ALA A 48 10.60 -9.23 5.42
C ALA A 48 11.31 -10.03 6.54
N GLY A 49 11.51 -11.33 6.33
CA GLY A 49 12.19 -12.24 7.26
C GLY A 49 11.49 -13.59 7.34
N THR A 50 11.64 -14.25 8.47
CA THR A 50 10.94 -15.49 8.79
C THR A 50 10.22 -15.38 10.13
N LEU A 51 9.36 -16.36 10.44
CA LEU A 51 8.74 -16.44 11.76
C LEU A 51 9.81 -16.51 12.86
N SER A 52 9.56 -15.82 13.98
CA SER A 52 10.33 -16.04 15.20
C SER A 52 9.96 -17.40 15.81
N ASP A 53 10.87 -17.99 16.60
CA ASP A 53 10.62 -19.28 17.26
C ASP A 53 9.35 -19.27 18.11
N ALA A 54 9.06 -18.15 18.79
CA ALA A 54 7.85 -18.00 19.59
C ALA A 54 6.57 -18.03 18.74
N VAL A 55 6.57 -17.38 17.58
CA VAL A 55 5.43 -17.36 16.65
C VAL A 55 5.28 -18.71 15.94
N ALA A 56 6.40 -19.34 15.57
CA ALA A 56 6.42 -20.69 15.01
C ALA A 56 5.78 -21.70 15.98
N ALA A 57 6.17 -21.66 17.25
CA ALA A 57 5.58 -22.50 18.30
C ALA A 57 4.08 -22.24 18.52
N LEU A 58 3.66 -20.98 18.47
CA LEU A 58 2.25 -20.59 18.65
C LEU A 58 1.36 -21.04 17.48
N THR A 59 1.86 -20.93 16.25
CA THR A 59 1.09 -21.21 15.02
C THR A 59 1.22 -22.64 14.53
N GLY A 60 2.24 -23.38 14.97
CA GLY A 60 2.59 -24.71 14.48
C GLY A 60 3.30 -24.71 13.11
N LEU A 61 3.63 -23.52 12.58
CA LEU A 61 4.37 -23.38 11.33
C LEU A 61 5.89 -23.51 11.56
N PRO A 62 6.67 -23.96 10.56
CA PRO A 62 8.14 -23.96 10.66
C PRO A 62 8.71 -22.56 10.93
N ALA A 63 9.76 -22.44 11.75
CA ALA A 63 10.45 -21.17 11.98
C ALA A 63 11.06 -20.58 10.70
N ALA A 64 11.39 -21.44 9.72
CA ALA A 64 11.88 -21.02 8.41
C ALA A 64 10.77 -20.48 7.48
N THR A 65 9.49 -20.46 7.91
CA THR A 65 8.39 -19.94 7.10
C THR A 65 8.65 -18.46 6.77
N PRO A 66 8.73 -18.08 5.48
CA PRO A 66 8.98 -16.70 5.09
C PRO A 66 7.78 -15.81 5.42
N VAL A 67 8.09 -14.55 5.75
CA VAL A 67 7.11 -13.48 5.99
C VAL A 67 7.30 -12.44 4.89
N ALA A 68 6.25 -12.15 4.13
CA ALA A 68 6.25 -11.07 3.14
C ALA A 68 6.06 -9.70 3.82
N ALA A 69 6.48 -8.62 3.16
CA ALA A 69 6.27 -7.26 3.65
C ALA A 69 4.77 -6.92 3.82
N GLY A 70 3.92 -7.49 2.95
CA GLY A 70 2.46 -7.34 3.02
C GLY A 70 1.96 -6.28 2.05
N ALA A 71 0.76 -5.75 2.30
CA ALA A 71 0.23 -4.63 1.55
C ALA A 71 -0.86 -3.93 2.37
N LEU A 72 -1.14 -2.67 2.03
CA LEU A 72 -2.30 -1.94 2.51
C LEU A 72 -3.59 -2.70 2.16
N ASP A 73 -4.62 -2.57 3.00
CA ASP A 73 -5.87 -3.31 2.90
C ASP A 73 -6.59 -3.13 1.56
N VAL A 74 -6.66 -1.89 1.03
CA VAL A 74 -7.29 -1.59 -0.27
C VAL A 74 -6.53 -2.23 -1.44
N CYS A 75 -5.20 -2.30 -1.36
CA CYS A 75 -4.36 -2.93 -2.38
C CYS A 75 -4.44 -4.45 -2.29
N SER A 76 -4.50 -5.00 -1.06
CA SER A 76 -4.72 -6.42 -0.80
C SER A 76 -6.09 -6.88 -1.30
N ALA A 77 -7.13 -6.05 -1.17
CA ALA A 77 -8.46 -6.34 -1.68
C ALA A 77 -8.50 -6.40 -3.21
N ALA A 78 -7.85 -5.44 -3.89
CA ALA A 78 -7.72 -5.44 -5.35
C ALA A 78 -7.01 -6.72 -5.84
N LEU A 79 -5.87 -7.06 -5.23
CA LEU A 79 -5.14 -8.28 -5.53
C LEU A 79 -6.00 -9.53 -5.28
N GLY A 80 -6.68 -9.59 -4.13
CA GLY A 80 -7.50 -10.73 -3.72
C GLY A 80 -8.69 -11.01 -4.64
N CYS A 81 -9.24 -9.98 -5.30
CA CYS A 81 -10.31 -10.14 -6.30
C CYS A 81 -9.79 -10.26 -7.74
N GLY A 82 -8.46 -10.27 -7.95
CA GLY A 82 -7.83 -10.40 -9.26
C GLY A 82 -7.83 -9.11 -10.10
N ALA A 83 -8.09 -7.95 -9.49
CA ALA A 83 -7.98 -6.66 -10.17
C ALA A 83 -6.50 -6.25 -10.23
N VAL A 84 -5.78 -6.77 -11.23
CA VAL A 84 -4.31 -6.62 -11.38
C VAL A 84 -3.90 -6.10 -12.76
N ASN A 85 -4.87 -5.89 -13.65
CA ASN A 85 -4.64 -5.40 -15.00
C ASN A 85 -5.12 -3.95 -15.11
N GLU A 86 -4.48 -3.19 -15.98
CA GLU A 86 -4.91 -1.84 -16.32
C GLU A 86 -6.38 -1.83 -16.78
N GLY A 87 -7.17 -0.96 -16.17
CA GLY A 87 -8.60 -0.85 -16.44
C GLY A 87 -9.49 -1.75 -15.57
N ASP A 88 -8.92 -2.65 -14.77
CA ASP A 88 -9.69 -3.41 -13.79
C ASP A 88 -10.32 -2.47 -12.76
N ILE A 89 -11.60 -2.69 -12.47
CA ILE A 89 -12.37 -1.92 -11.49
C ILE A 89 -12.78 -2.86 -10.36
N TYR A 90 -12.58 -2.42 -9.13
CA TYR A 90 -12.98 -3.14 -7.93
C TYR A 90 -13.74 -2.23 -6.98
N THR A 91 -14.64 -2.81 -6.20
CA THR A 91 -15.38 -2.10 -5.16
C THR A 91 -15.40 -2.91 -3.88
N ILE A 92 -14.96 -2.28 -2.79
CA ILE A 92 -15.04 -2.79 -1.43
C ILE A 92 -16.36 -2.30 -0.83
N LEU A 93 -17.31 -3.22 -0.68
CA LEU A 93 -18.64 -2.95 -0.11
C LEU A 93 -18.67 -3.30 1.38
N GLY A 94 -17.89 -2.55 2.18
CA GLY A 94 -17.87 -2.66 3.64
C GLY A 94 -18.58 -1.49 4.32
N THR A 95 -18.35 -1.32 5.63
CA THR A 95 -18.79 -0.13 6.38
C THR A 95 -18.27 1.17 5.75
N THR A 96 -17.08 1.12 5.18
CA THR A 96 -16.54 2.16 4.29
C THR A 96 -16.59 1.62 2.86
N CYS A 97 -17.29 2.33 1.97
CA CYS A 97 -17.31 2.04 0.55
C CYS A 97 -16.07 2.64 -0.13
N CYS A 98 -15.35 1.83 -0.89
CA CYS A 98 -14.22 2.27 -1.70
C CYS A 98 -14.28 1.62 -3.08
N THR A 99 -14.32 2.41 -4.15
CA THR A 99 -14.20 1.91 -5.51
C THR A 99 -12.84 2.30 -6.05
N GLY A 100 -12.12 1.40 -6.71
CA GLY A 100 -10.82 1.68 -7.29
C GLY A 100 -10.74 1.27 -8.76
N ILE A 101 -9.87 1.95 -9.50
CA ILE A 101 -9.50 1.56 -10.87
C ILE A 101 -7.98 1.35 -10.89
N VAL A 102 -7.54 0.23 -11.47
CA VAL A 102 -6.12 -0.06 -11.67
C VAL A 102 -5.63 0.70 -12.91
N CYS A 103 -4.56 1.47 -12.78
CA CYS A 103 -4.02 2.31 -13.84
C CYS A 103 -2.50 2.12 -13.99
N ARG A 104 -1.99 2.29 -15.21
CA ARG A 104 -0.54 2.42 -15.45
C ARG A 104 -0.11 3.85 -15.08
N GLY A 105 0.44 3.97 -13.87
CA GLY A 105 0.90 5.23 -13.31
C GLY A 105 -0.23 6.21 -12.94
N PRO A 106 0.12 7.31 -12.25
CA PRO A 106 -0.86 8.26 -11.74
C PRO A 106 -1.55 9.05 -12.87
N GLN A 107 -2.87 8.90 -12.97
CA GLN A 107 -3.77 9.68 -13.84
C GLN A 107 -4.68 10.59 -13.00
N THR A 108 -4.43 11.89 -13.00
CA THR A 108 -5.27 12.87 -12.27
C THR A 108 -6.54 13.17 -13.06
N VAL A 109 -7.69 12.81 -12.49
CA VAL A 109 -9.00 13.11 -13.09
C VAL A 109 -9.55 14.44 -12.56
N ASN A 110 -9.34 14.72 -11.28
CA ASN A 110 -9.68 15.97 -10.60
C ASN A 110 -8.86 16.13 -9.30
N GLU A 111 -9.03 17.24 -8.58
CA GLU A 111 -8.30 17.53 -7.33
C GLU A 111 -8.57 16.53 -6.18
N ALA A 112 -9.71 15.83 -6.21
CA ALA A 112 -10.04 14.80 -5.23
C ALA A 112 -9.44 13.42 -5.59
N THR A 113 -8.74 13.31 -6.72
CA THR A 113 -8.12 12.04 -7.13
C THR A 113 -7.02 11.67 -6.15
N ARG A 114 -7.18 10.51 -5.52
CA ARG A 114 -6.15 9.89 -4.70
C ARG A 114 -5.50 8.75 -5.46
N PHE A 115 -4.25 8.52 -5.14
CA PHE A 115 -3.43 7.44 -5.70
C PHE A 115 -2.87 6.64 -4.54
N VAL A 116 -2.91 5.32 -4.66
CA VAL A 116 -2.10 4.42 -3.83
C VAL A 116 -1.32 3.50 -4.76
N THR A 117 -0.09 3.18 -4.38
CA THR A 117 0.72 2.22 -5.12
C THR A 117 0.01 0.87 -5.13
N HIS A 118 -0.09 0.23 -6.30
CA HIS A 118 -0.69 -1.09 -6.42
C HIS A 118 0.32 -2.17 -6.02
N THR A 119 -0.14 -3.40 -5.71
CA THR A 119 0.76 -4.50 -5.34
C THR A 119 1.66 -4.94 -6.49
N GLU A 120 1.19 -4.80 -7.73
CA GLU A 120 2.00 -5.04 -8.93
C GLU A 120 2.88 -3.84 -9.26
N ALA A 121 4.17 -4.10 -9.53
CA ALA A 121 5.14 -3.05 -9.80
C ALA A 121 4.74 -2.18 -11.00
N GLY A 122 4.89 -0.86 -10.84
CA GLY A 122 4.61 0.12 -11.90
C GLY A 122 3.11 0.44 -12.11
N GLN A 123 2.22 -0.13 -11.29
CA GLN A 123 0.80 0.19 -11.29
C GLN A 123 0.41 1.03 -10.08
N VAL A 124 -0.69 1.77 -10.21
CA VAL A 124 -1.34 2.49 -9.10
C VAL A 124 -2.83 2.19 -9.12
N SER A 125 -3.45 2.19 -7.95
CA SER A 125 -4.91 2.20 -7.83
C SER A 125 -5.38 3.61 -7.60
N LEU A 126 -6.49 3.97 -8.25
CA LEU A 126 -7.22 5.21 -8.07
C LEU A 126 -8.43 4.98 -7.17
N PRO A 127 -8.28 5.00 -5.83
CA PRO A 127 -9.42 4.88 -4.95
C PRO A 127 -10.31 6.13 -5.07
N VAL A 128 -11.49 5.93 -5.62
CA VAL A 128 -12.64 6.81 -5.55
C VAL A 128 -13.38 6.48 -4.26
N SER A 129 -13.03 7.17 -3.18
CA SER A 129 -13.84 7.16 -1.96
C SER A 129 -14.98 8.15 -2.10
N ASP A 130 -16.22 7.68 -2.22
CA ASP A 130 -17.38 8.55 -2.03
C ASP A 130 -17.64 8.69 -0.52
N ALA A 131 -16.77 9.44 0.17
CA ALA A 131 -16.88 9.68 1.60
C ALA A 131 -18.09 10.57 1.97
N GLY A 132 -19.02 10.83 1.04
CA GLY A 132 -20.07 11.84 1.22
C GLY A 132 -21.48 11.54 0.71
N ARG A 133 -21.78 10.43 0.01
CA ARG A 133 -23.14 10.25 -0.58
C ARG A 133 -23.92 8.98 -0.26
N TYR A 134 -23.37 8.04 0.50
CA TYR A 134 -24.14 6.87 0.95
C TYR A 134 -24.66 7.02 2.39
N ALA A 135 -25.30 8.14 2.69
CA ALA A 135 -26.07 8.32 3.93
C ALA A 135 -27.57 8.35 3.60
N LYS A 136 -28.19 7.18 3.80
CA LYS A 136 -29.63 6.91 4.01
C LYS A 136 -30.58 7.09 2.82
N HIS A 137 -31.04 5.96 2.27
CA HIS A 137 -32.44 5.77 1.91
C HIS A 137 -33.12 4.92 2.99
#